data_AF-A0AAE0Q6K9-F1
#
_entry.id   AF-A0AAE0Q6K9-F1
#
_cell.length_a   1.000
_cell.length_b   1.000
_cell.length_c   1.000
_cell.angle_alpha   90.00
_cell.angle_beta   90.00
_cell.angle_gamma   90.00
#
_symmetry.space_group_name_H-M   'P 1'
#
loop_
_entity.id
_entity.type
_entity.pdbx_description
1 polymer ?
#
loop_
_entity_poly.entity_id
_entity_poly.type
_entity_poly.pdbx_seq_one_letter_code
_entity_poly.pdbx_strand_id
1 'polypeptide(L)'
;MGLRSRRVVNQLLHRWRSALTSEERVQLMDYQHTETGPAEDESFPRLNIAPDLDGCAGPLLECRSEGEMDFGSVSGKLLYRACVKVLNKKKLSGRVDTPWGSVLGFNGDVKPEWRALHSVYDM
;
A
#
# COMPACT_ATOMS: atom_id res chain seq x y z
N MET A 1 -20.17 10.45 -4.45
CA MET A 1 -19.62 9.59 -5.52
C MET A 1 -19.34 8.21 -4.95
N GLY A 2 -20.36 7.36 -4.84
CA GLY A 2 -20.28 6.08 -4.12
C GLY A 2 -19.78 4.92 -5.00
N LEU A 3 -19.29 3.86 -4.33
CA LEU A 3 -18.94 2.58 -4.94
C LEU A 3 -20.13 2.04 -5.76
N ARG A 4 -20.05 2.06 -7.09
CA ARG A 4 -21.14 1.66 -8.00
C ARG A 4 -21.22 0.15 -8.26
N SER A 5 -20.25 -0.63 -7.79
CA SER A 5 -20.16 -2.06 -8.07
C SER A 5 -20.52 -2.91 -6.87
N ARG A 6 -21.72 -3.50 -6.90
CA ARG A 6 -22.21 -4.45 -5.88
C ARG A 6 -21.25 -5.62 -5.67
N ARG A 7 -20.55 -6.06 -6.72
CA ARG A 7 -19.59 -7.17 -6.66
C ARG A 7 -18.35 -6.83 -5.83
N VAL A 8 -17.81 -5.61 -6.01
CA VAL A 8 -16.64 -5.12 -5.26
C VAL A 8 -17.00 -4.95 -3.79
N VAL A 9 -18.17 -4.37 -3.50
CA VAL A 9 -18.67 -4.22 -2.14
C VAL A 9 -18.83 -5.58 -1.47
N ASN A 10 -19.42 -6.56 -2.14
CA ASN A 10 -19.56 -7.91 -1.58
C ASN A 10 -18.22 -8.59 -1.29
N GLN A 11 -17.23 -8.47 -2.19
CA GLN A 11 -15.90 -9.03 -1.93
C GLN A 11 -15.20 -8.35 -0.75
N LEU A 12 -15.33 -7.02 -0.65
CA LEU A 12 -14.76 -6.25 0.45
C LEU A 12 -15.40 -6.63 1.78
N LEU A 13 -16.72 -6.62 1.86
CA LEU A 13 -17.47 -6.99 3.05
C LEU A 13 -17.18 -8.43 3.49
N HIS A 14 -17.04 -9.35 2.53
CA HIS A 14 -16.67 -10.73 2.86
C HIS A 14 -15.26 -10.81 3.49
N ARG A 15 -14.29 -10.06 2.93
CA ARG A 15 -12.92 -10.01 3.48
C ARG A 15 -12.89 -9.38 4.87
N TRP A 16 -13.63 -8.29 5.07
CA TRP A 16 -13.74 -7.64 6.37
C TRP A 16 -14.38 -8.57 7.39
N ARG A 17 -15.48 -9.25 7.02
CA ARG A 17 -16.11 -10.24 7.90
C ARG A 17 -15.15 -11.36 8.28
N SER A 18 -14.32 -11.85 7.37
CA SER A 18 -13.32 -12.88 7.70
C SER A 18 -12.14 -12.38 8.55
N ALA A 19 -11.84 -11.08 8.49
CA ALA A 19 -10.74 -10.47 9.25
C ALA A 19 -11.14 -10.08 10.67
N LEU A 20 -12.41 -9.69 10.88
CA LEU A 20 -12.92 -9.26 12.19
C LEU A 20 -13.10 -10.45 13.14
N THR A 21 -12.60 -10.26 14.36
CA THR A 21 -12.76 -11.17 15.51
C THR A 21 -14.21 -11.22 15.99
N SER A 22 -14.55 -12.24 16.80
CA SER A 22 -15.88 -12.36 17.40
C SER A 22 -16.23 -11.19 18.31
N GLU A 23 -15.26 -10.60 18.99
CA GLU A 23 -15.42 -9.45 19.88
C GLU A 23 -15.74 -8.18 19.09
N GLU A 24 -14.96 -7.86 18.05
CA GLU A 24 -15.20 -6.70 17.17
C GLU A 24 -16.56 -6.79 16.47
N ARG A 25 -17.02 -8.01 16.14
CA ARG A 25 -18.36 -8.21 15.57
C ARG A 25 -19.48 -7.91 16.55
N VAL A 26 -19.31 -8.24 17.83
CA VAL A 26 -20.28 -7.90 18.89
C VAL A 26 -20.32 -6.38 19.07
N GLN A 27 -19.17 -5.71 19.12
CA GLN A 27 -19.09 -4.25 19.21
C GLN A 27 -19.79 -3.55 18.02
N LEU A 28 -19.63 -4.08 16.81
CA LEU A 28 -20.35 -3.59 15.61
C LEU A 28 -21.87 -3.76 15.70
N MET A 29 -22.35 -4.82 16.36
CA MET A 29 -23.78 -5.06 16.59
C MET A 29 -24.33 -4.16 17.70
N ASP A 30 -23.56 -3.94 18.76
CA ASP A 30 -23.91 -3.04 19.86
C ASP A 30 -23.95 -1.57 19.39
N TYR A 31 -23.09 -1.21 18.44
CA TYR A 31 -23.13 0.09 17.76
C TYR A 31 -24.44 0.33 17.00
N GLN A 32 -25.13 -0.71 16.51
CA GLN A 32 -26.45 -0.55 15.89
C GLN A 32 -27.57 -0.25 16.90
N HIS A 33 -27.36 -0.57 18.18
CA HIS A 33 -28.37 -0.49 19.22
C HIS A 33 -28.15 0.69 20.18
N THR A 34 -27.03 1.41 20.08
CA THR A 34 -26.74 2.60 20.86
C THR A 34 -27.35 3.83 20.17
N GLU A 35 -28.33 4.50 20.82
CA GLU A 35 -28.94 5.76 20.35
C GLU A 35 -27.97 6.96 20.39
N THR A 36 -26.85 6.81 21.07
CA THR A 36 -25.72 7.72 21.01
C THR A 36 -24.90 7.42 19.76
N GLY A 37 -25.14 8.20 18.70
CA GLY A 37 -24.13 8.36 17.65
C GLY A 37 -22.78 8.78 18.25
N PRO A 38 -21.67 8.59 17.52
CA PRO A 38 -20.35 8.99 17.99
C PRO A 38 -20.44 10.45 18.42
N ALA A 39 -19.88 10.77 19.59
CA ALA A 39 -19.83 12.16 20.04
C ALA A 39 -19.20 12.99 18.91
N GLU A 40 -19.65 14.23 18.67
CA GLU A 40 -19.12 15.03 17.55
C GLU A 40 -17.59 15.23 17.64
N ASP A 41 -17.00 15.01 18.83
CA ASP A 41 -15.57 15.04 19.10
C ASP A 41 -14.84 13.69 18.93
N GLU A 42 -15.57 12.58 18.69
CA GLU A 42 -14.95 11.28 18.40
C GLU A 42 -14.40 11.27 16.98
N SER A 43 -13.11 11.59 16.88
CA SER A 43 -12.35 11.43 15.65
C SER A 43 -12.43 9.98 15.17
N PHE A 44 -12.71 9.79 13.88
CA PHE A 44 -12.71 8.47 13.24
C PHE A 44 -11.41 7.72 13.61
N PRO A 45 -11.49 6.44 14.01
CA PRO A 45 -10.32 5.69 14.47
C PRO A 45 -9.22 5.72 13.41
N ARG A 46 -7.98 5.96 13.86
CA ARG A 46 -6.82 5.94 12.96
C ARG A 46 -6.65 4.53 12.42
N LEU A 47 -6.92 4.36 11.13
CA LEU A 47 -6.76 3.11 10.43
C LEU A 47 -5.36 3.06 9.82
N ASN A 48 -4.44 2.35 10.44
CA ASN A 48 -3.15 2.12 9.84
C ASN A 48 -3.20 0.89 8.93
N ILE A 49 -2.56 0.99 7.76
CA ILE A 49 -2.41 -0.10 6.81
C ILE A 49 -0.93 -0.31 6.52
N ALA A 50 -0.52 -1.58 6.47
CA ALA A 50 0.83 -1.97 6.12
C ALA A 50 0.80 -2.95 4.93
N PRO A 51 1.74 -2.85 3.98
CA PRO A 51 1.84 -3.80 2.89
C PRO A 51 2.35 -5.15 3.41
N ASP A 52 1.56 -6.22 3.23
CA ASP A 52 2.01 -7.58 3.48
C ASP A 52 3.00 -8.03 2.39
N LEU A 53 4.28 -8.07 2.75
CA LEU A 53 5.39 -8.53 1.91
C LEU A 53 6.00 -9.85 2.39
N ASP A 54 5.29 -10.62 3.22
CA ASP A 54 5.82 -11.84 3.84
C ASP A 54 6.43 -12.81 2.81
N GLY A 55 7.64 -13.28 3.14
CA GLY A 55 8.41 -14.21 2.32
C GLY A 55 8.98 -13.64 1.01
N CYS A 56 8.89 -12.32 0.78
CA CYS A 56 9.45 -11.65 -0.40
C CYS A 56 10.39 -10.52 0.03
N ALA A 57 11.55 -10.40 -0.61
CA ALA A 57 12.55 -9.38 -0.30
C ALA A 57 13.24 -8.86 -1.57
N GLY A 58 13.85 -7.68 -1.49
CA GLY A 58 14.64 -7.11 -2.59
C GLY A 58 14.44 -5.60 -2.77
N PRO A 59 15.29 -4.97 -3.59
CA PRO A 59 15.40 -3.51 -3.67
C PRO A 59 14.14 -2.84 -4.23
N LEU A 60 13.35 -3.55 -5.04
CA LEU A 60 12.07 -3.05 -5.56
C LEU A 60 10.91 -3.17 -4.55
N LEU A 61 11.10 -3.96 -3.50
CA LEU A 61 10.13 -4.13 -2.42
C LEU A 61 10.46 -3.24 -1.22
N GLU A 62 11.75 -3.04 -0.94
CA GLU A 62 12.26 -2.09 0.05
C GLU A 62 11.89 -0.64 -0.32
N CYS A 63 10.94 -0.06 0.40
CA CYS A 63 10.73 1.39 0.37
C CYS A 63 11.04 1.99 1.73
N ARG A 64 11.99 2.93 1.75
CA ARG A 64 12.33 3.76 2.93
C ARG A 64 11.16 4.54 3.54
N SER A 65 10.01 4.60 2.87
CA SER A 65 8.86 5.45 3.24
C SER A 65 7.51 4.72 3.26
N GLU A 66 7.48 3.38 3.13
CA GLU A 66 6.24 2.59 3.03
C GLU A 66 6.10 1.62 4.20
N GLY A 67 6.27 2.13 5.43
CA GLY A 67 5.89 1.43 6.65
C GLY A 67 4.37 1.43 6.86
N GLU A 68 3.92 1.36 8.12
CA GLU A 68 2.52 1.64 8.46
C GLU A 68 2.11 3.02 7.91
N MET A 69 1.02 3.04 7.15
CA MET A 69 0.44 4.23 6.56
C MET A 69 -0.91 4.48 7.21
N ASP A 70 -1.12 5.69 7.74
CA ASP A 70 -2.45 6.10 8.18
C ASP A 70 -3.36 6.30 6.96
N PHE A 71 -4.39 5.47 6.84
CA PHE A 71 -5.36 5.48 5.76
C PHE A 71 -6.12 6.81 5.65
N GLY A 72 -6.27 7.53 6.76
CA GLY A 72 -6.95 8.84 6.79
C GLY A 72 -6.14 9.96 6.13
N SER A 73 -4.81 9.87 6.16
CA SER A 73 -3.90 10.93 5.69
C SER A 73 -2.98 10.51 4.55
N VAL A 74 -2.92 9.22 4.21
CA VAL A 74 -2.02 8.69 3.17
C VAL A 74 -2.32 9.26 1.79
N SER A 75 -1.29 9.69 1.08
CA SER A 75 -1.44 10.11 -0.31
C SER A 75 -1.83 8.92 -1.20
N GLY A 76 -2.77 9.14 -2.13
CA GLY A 76 -3.20 8.10 -3.07
C GLY A 76 -2.04 7.49 -3.90
N LYS A 77 -0.98 8.28 -4.15
CA LYS A 77 0.24 7.81 -4.82
C LYS A 77 1.01 6.78 -3.98
N LEU A 78 1.15 7.03 -2.67
CA LEU A 78 1.82 6.10 -1.75
C LEU A 78 0.99 4.81 -1.61
N LEU A 79 -0.33 4.95 -1.43
CA LEU A 79 -1.25 3.82 -1.36
C LEU A 79 -1.21 2.95 -2.62
N TYR A 80 -1.27 3.57 -3.80
CA TYR A 80 -1.20 2.86 -5.07
C TYR A 80 0.11 2.08 -5.23
N ARG A 81 1.25 2.69 -4.86
CA ARG A 81 2.56 2.02 -4.90
C ARG A 81 2.60 0.79 -3.99
N ALA A 82 2.13 0.93 -2.76
CA ALA A 82 2.03 -0.19 -1.82
C ALA A 82 1.15 -1.33 -2.39
N CYS A 83 -0.01 -0.99 -2.98
CA CYS A 83 -0.86 -1.99 -3.63
C CYS A 83 -0.16 -2.70 -4.79
N VAL A 84 0.53 -1.97 -5.68
CA VAL A 84 1.26 -2.55 -6.81
C VAL A 84 2.34 -3.52 -6.33
N LYS A 85 3.07 -3.17 -5.27
CA LYS A 85 4.09 -4.04 -4.68
C LYS A 85 3.49 -5.31 -4.11
N VAL A 86 2.44 -5.21 -3.26
CA VAL A 86 1.78 -6.38 -2.66
C VAL A 86 1.25 -7.31 -3.76
N LEU A 87 0.60 -6.76 -4.79
CA LEU A 87 0.05 -7.56 -5.90
C LEU A 87 1.14 -8.25 -6.72
N ASN A 88 2.33 -7.67 -6.82
CA ASN A 88 3.43 -8.19 -7.64
C ASN A 88 4.60 -8.76 -6.82
N LYS A 89 4.44 -8.96 -5.50
CA LYS A 89 5.56 -9.24 -4.58
C LYS A 89 6.42 -10.43 -5.01
N LYS A 90 5.80 -11.52 -5.47
CA LYS A 90 6.49 -12.72 -5.98
C LYS A 90 7.37 -12.46 -7.22
N LYS A 91 6.94 -11.56 -8.12
CA LYS A 91 7.68 -11.23 -9.34
C LYS A 91 8.79 -10.21 -9.11
N LEU A 92 8.62 -9.38 -8.08
CA LEU A 92 9.58 -8.34 -7.71
C LEU A 92 10.64 -8.86 -6.72
N SER A 93 10.35 -9.94 -6.02
CA SER A 93 11.28 -10.57 -5.08
C SER A 93 12.59 -10.95 -5.76
N GLY A 94 13.71 -10.53 -5.18
CA GLY A 94 15.07 -10.77 -5.69
C GLY A 94 15.40 -10.05 -7.00
N ARG A 95 14.49 -9.23 -7.54
CA ARG A 95 14.72 -8.52 -8.80
C ARG A 95 15.57 -7.28 -8.56
N VAL A 96 16.63 -7.15 -9.35
CA VAL A 96 17.52 -5.99 -9.34
C VAL A 96 16.79 -4.76 -9.89
N ASP A 97 16.99 -3.59 -9.28
CA ASP A 97 16.32 -2.32 -9.65
C ASP A 97 16.50 -2.00 -11.15
N THR A 98 17.71 -2.21 -11.67
CA THR A 98 18.01 -2.03 -13.09
C THR A 98 18.94 -3.13 -13.59
N PRO A 99 18.69 -3.70 -14.79
CA PRO A 99 19.63 -4.61 -15.44
C PRO A 99 20.91 -3.89 -15.89
N TRP A 100 20.88 -2.56 -15.98
CA TRP A 100 22.04 -1.75 -16.36
C TRP A 100 23.13 -1.73 -15.29
N GLY A 101 22.81 -2.04 -14.04
CA GLY A 101 23.84 -2.14 -12.98
C GLY A 101 24.88 -3.21 -13.32
N SER A 102 24.45 -4.40 -13.74
CA SER A 102 25.36 -5.46 -14.15
C SER A 102 26.01 -5.21 -15.51
N VAL A 103 25.28 -4.61 -16.46
CA VAL A 103 25.79 -4.30 -17.80
C VAL A 103 26.86 -3.20 -17.76
N LEU A 104 26.71 -2.21 -16.88
CA LEU A 104 27.61 -1.06 -16.75
C LEU A 104 28.66 -1.24 -15.64
N GLY A 105 28.67 -2.39 -14.95
CA GLY A 105 29.63 -2.70 -13.88
C GLY A 105 29.44 -1.89 -12.60
N PHE A 106 28.24 -1.33 -12.37
CA PHE A 106 27.93 -0.59 -11.15
C PHE A 106 27.54 -1.56 -10.02
N ASN A 107 28.44 -1.74 -9.06
CA ASN A 107 28.21 -2.53 -7.85
C ASN A 107 27.38 -1.75 -6.82
N GLY A 108 26.09 -1.55 -7.08
CA GLY A 108 25.07 -1.11 -6.09
C GLY A 108 25.23 0.29 -5.45
N ASP A 109 26.43 0.85 -5.43
CA ASP A 109 26.81 2.09 -4.73
C ASP A 109 26.72 3.32 -5.63
N VAL A 110 26.69 3.11 -6.95
CA VAL A 110 26.61 4.19 -7.95
C VAL A 110 25.30 4.04 -8.72
N LYS A 111 24.36 4.94 -8.46
CA LYS A 111 23.10 4.99 -9.20
C LYS A 111 23.31 5.82 -10.48
N PRO A 112 23.06 5.27 -11.68
CA PRO A 112 23.27 6.02 -12.91
C PRO A 112 22.34 7.23 -12.95
N GLU A 113 22.91 8.43 -13.08
CA GLU A 113 22.14 9.63 -13.37
C GLU A 113 21.83 9.70 -14.87
N TRP A 114 20.56 9.50 -15.21
CA TRP A 114 20.06 9.56 -16.60
C TRP A 114 20.18 10.95 -17.25
N ARG A 115 20.69 11.96 -16.54
CA ARG A 115 20.90 13.32 -17.03
C ARG A 115 21.91 13.41 -18.17
N ALA A 116 22.83 12.44 -18.29
CA ALA A 116 23.84 12.42 -19.36
C ALA A 116 23.29 12.02 -20.75
N LEU A 117 22.06 11.48 -20.83
CA LEU A 117 21.49 10.97 -22.09
C LEU A 117 20.56 11.98 -22.80
N HIS A 118 20.25 13.12 -22.19
CA HIS A 118 19.35 14.13 -22.77
C HIS A 118 20.05 15.38 -23.32
N SER A 119 21.37 15.51 -23.15
CA SER A 119 22.12 16.70 -23.62
C SER A 119 22.43 16.72 -25.13
N VAL A 120 21.88 15.80 -25.93
CA VAL A 120 22.15 15.70 -27.38
C VAL A 120 20.99 16.22 -28.25
N TYR A 121 19.90 16.72 -27.65
CA TYR A 121 18.72 17.23 -28.39
C TYR A 121 18.42 18.72 -28.16
N ASP A 122 19.38 19.50 -27.68
CA ASP A 122 19.34 20.96 -27.78
C ASP A 122 20.37 21.44 -28.83
N MET A 123 19.96 21.40 -30.11
CA MET A 123 20.58 22.11 -31.24
C MET A 123 19.48 22.78 -32.06
#